data_AF-A0A9Q3C3X3-F1
#
_entry.id   AF-A0A9Q3C3X3-F1
#
_cell.length_a   1.000
_cell.length_b   1.000
_cell.length_c   1.000
_cell.angle_alpha   90.00
_cell.angle_beta   90.00
_cell.angle_gamma   90.00
#
_symmetry.space_group_name_H-M   'P 1'
#
loop_
_entity.id
_entity.type
_entity.pdbx_description
1 polymer ?
#
loop_
_entity_poly.entity_id
_entity_poly.type
_entity_poly.pdbx_seq_one_letter_code
_entity_poly.pdbx_strand_id
1 'polypeptide(L)'
;MIVCIDNAQHPLIIDSGAHCSIVSRKYLDKNLSNWEKQLFPTKAKSLKIALGKMTSIGTIIKEIIIPQRKDNIRLNPELVMLDDAQLQGF
;
A
#
# COMPACT_ATOMS: atom_id res chain seq x y z
N MET A 1 -8.92 6.83 7.38
CA MET A 1 -8.51 6.68 8.79
C MET A 1 -7.02 6.93 8.92
N ILE A 2 -6.50 7.23 10.10
CA ILE A 2 -5.05 7.39 10.33
C ILE A 2 -4.49 6.10 10.95
N VAL A 3 -3.37 5.64 10.41
CA VAL A 3 -2.61 4.48 10.90
C VAL A 3 -1.15 4.86 11.07
N CYS A 4 -0.40 4.12 11.88
CA CYS A 4 1.03 4.27 11.99
C CYS A 4 1.75 3.18 11.19
N ILE A 5 2.72 3.59 10.38
CA ILE A 5 3.66 2.72 9.64
C ILE A 5 5.05 3.31 9.90
N ASP A 6 6.03 2.49 10.27
CA ASP A 6 7.40 2.93 10.58
C ASP A 6 7.47 4.17 11.50
N ASN A 7 6.60 4.21 12.53
CA ASN A 7 6.44 5.30 13.51
C ASN A 7 5.93 6.65 12.95
N ALA A 8 5.48 6.71 11.69
CA ALA A 8 4.85 7.87 11.09
C ALA A 8 3.35 7.67 10.86
N GLN A 9 2.57 8.75 10.93
CA GLN A 9 1.12 8.72 10.71
C GLN A 9 0.79 8.84 9.22
N HIS A 10 -0.11 7.98 8.76
CA HIS A 10 -0.48 7.86 7.36
C HIS A 10 -1.98 7.70 7.17
N PRO A 11 -2.55 8.28 6.10
CA PRO A 11 -3.91 8.01 5.71
C PRO A 11 -4.02 6.59 5.14
N LEU A 12 -5.04 5.86 5.60
CA LEU A 12 -5.45 4.55 5.08
C LEU A 12 -6.94 4.61 4.74
N ILE A 13 -7.33 3.94 3.64
CA ILE A 13 -8.73 3.73 3.27
C ILE A 13 -9.05 2.26 3.51
N ILE A 14 -10.12 1.99 4.25
CA ILE A 14 -10.72 0.65 4.30
C ILE A 14 -11.74 0.59 3.18
N ASP A 15 -11.47 -0.21 2.17
CA ASP A 15 -12.29 -0.37 0.99
C ASP A 15 -12.72 -1.84 0.85
N SER A 16 -13.98 -2.13 1.13
CA SER A 16 -14.54 -3.48 0.98
C SER A 16 -14.72 -3.90 -0.48
N GLY A 17 -14.66 -2.96 -1.43
CA GLY A 17 -14.65 -3.24 -2.86
C GLY A 17 -13.27 -3.63 -3.40
N ALA A 18 -12.20 -3.42 -2.62
CA ALA A 18 -10.86 -3.80 -3.01
C ALA A 18 -10.62 -5.30 -2.74
N HIS A 19 -10.18 -6.03 -3.77
CA HIS A 19 -9.86 -7.45 -3.66
C HIS A 19 -8.62 -7.71 -2.77
N CYS A 20 -7.68 -6.78 -2.74
CA CYS A 20 -6.47 -6.86 -1.94
C CYS A 20 -6.03 -5.46 -1.48
N SER A 21 -5.19 -5.43 -0.44
CA SER A 21 -4.55 -4.20 0.00
C SER A 21 -3.53 -3.74 -1.04
N ILE A 22 -3.60 -2.47 -1.41
CA ILE A 22 -2.73 -1.88 -2.43
C ILE A 22 -1.98 -0.68 -1.87
N VAL A 23 -0.81 -0.40 -2.44
CA VAL A 23 -0.04 0.81 -2.18
C VAL A 23 0.58 1.32 -3.48
N SER A 24 0.66 2.62 -3.63
CA SER A 24 1.23 3.23 -4.84
C SER A 24 2.75 3.36 -4.71
N ARG A 25 3.48 3.20 -5.81
CA ARG A 25 4.94 3.39 -5.81
C ARG A 25 5.32 4.81 -5.39
N LYS A 26 4.67 5.84 -5.96
CA LYS A 26 4.91 7.26 -5.57
C LYS A 26 4.73 7.49 -4.07
N TYR A 27 3.74 6.82 -3.45
CA TYR A 27 3.54 6.92 -2.01
C TYR A 27 4.71 6.32 -1.22
N LEU A 28 5.20 5.14 -1.63
CA LEU A 28 6.36 4.52 -0.98
C LEU A 28 7.62 5.38 -1.15
N ASP A 29 7.89 5.87 -2.36
CA ASP A 29 9.04 6.74 -2.66
C ASP A 29 9.08 7.99 -1.76
N LYS A 30 7.90 8.55 -1.48
CA LYS A 30 7.76 9.76 -0.66
C LYS A 30 7.86 9.49 0.85
N ASN A 31 7.32 8.37 1.32
CA ASN A 31 7.03 8.18 2.75
C ASN A 31 7.84 7.06 3.42
N LEU A 32 8.40 6.11 2.66
CA LEU A 32 9.02 4.91 3.22
C LEU A 32 10.40 4.68 2.61
N SER A 33 11.44 5.20 3.25
CA SER A 33 12.82 5.01 2.78
C SER A 33 13.19 3.52 2.69
N ASN A 34 13.94 3.13 1.65
CA ASN A 34 14.41 1.76 1.41
C ASN A 34 13.29 0.71 1.26
N TRP A 35 12.09 1.11 0.82
CA TRP A 35 11.00 0.15 0.57
C TRP A 35 11.40 -0.90 -0.48
N GLU A 36 12.32 -0.56 -1.40
CA GLU A 36 12.77 -1.46 -2.48
C GLU A 36 13.44 -2.72 -1.93
N LYS A 37 14.12 -2.61 -0.78
CA LYS A 37 14.79 -3.75 -0.12
C LYS A 37 13.81 -4.73 0.50
N GLN A 38 12.56 -4.30 0.71
CA GLN A 38 11.48 -5.09 1.29
C GLN A 38 10.52 -5.61 0.20
N LEU A 39 10.81 -5.31 -1.06
CA LEU A 39 9.99 -5.73 -2.18
C LEU A 39 10.20 -7.22 -2.47
N PHE A 40 9.13 -7.99 -2.38
CA PHE A 40 9.05 -9.31 -2.94
C PHE A 40 8.58 -9.18 -4.41
N PRO A 41 9.48 -9.38 -5.39
CA PRO A 41 9.09 -9.31 -6.79
C PRO A 41 8.11 -10.44 -7.08
N THR A 42 6.94 -10.09 -7.59
CA THR A 42 5.95 -11.04 -8.07
C THR A 42 5.83 -10.92 -9.57
N LYS A 43 5.37 -11.99 -10.25
CA LYS A 43 5.03 -11.87 -11.67
C LYS A 43 4.05 -10.71 -11.81
N ALA A 44 4.38 -9.74 -12.66
CA ALA A 44 3.53 -8.58 -12.89
C ALA A 44 2.10 -9.04 -13.22
N LYS A 45 1.14 -8.61 -12.41
CA LYS A 45 -0.28 -8.89 -12.62
C LYS A 45 -0.98 -7.60 -13.01
N SER A 46 -1.82 -7.69 -14.04
CA SER A 46 -2.69 -6.59 -14.41
C SER A 46 -3.91 -6.60 -13.48
N LEU A 47 -4.07 -5.53 -12.71
CA LEU A 47 -5.20 -5.32 -11.82
C LEU A 47 -6.20 -4.41 -12.51
N LYS A 48 -7.47 -4.83 -12.54
CA LYS A 48 -8.57 -4.01 -13.05
C LYS A 48 -8.97 -3.02 -11.96
N ILE A 49 -8.91 -1.74 -12.29
CA ILE A 49 -9.35 -0.64 -11.43
C ILE A 49 -10.51 0.10 -12.09
N ALA A 50 -11.16 1.02 -11.36
CA ALA A 50 -12.28 1.79 -11.90
C ALA A 50 -11.94 2.55 -13.20
N LEU A 51 -10.71 3.06 -13.31
CA LEU A 51 -10.25 3.88 -14.45
C LEU A 51 -9.49 3.08 -15.52
N GLY A 52 -9.46 1.75 -15.45
CA GLY A 52 -8.77 0.92 -16.43
C GLY A 52 -7.97 -0.21 -15.81
N LYS A 53 -6.68 -0.30 -16.17
CA LYS A 53 -5.77 -1.36 -15.71
C LYS A 53 -4.50 -0.75 -15.14
N MET A 54 -4.01 -1.35 -14.06
CA MET A 54 -2.70 -1.05 -13.47
C MET A 54 -1.85 -2.30 -13.42
N THR A 55 -0.54 -2.11 -13.42
CA THR A 55 0.42 -3.20 -13.31
C THR A 55 0.93 -3.26 -11.87
N SER A 56 0.84 -4.43 -11.25
CA SER A 56 1.52 -4.67 -9.98
C SER A 56 3.00 -4.97 -10.23
N ILE A 57 3.88 -4.39 -9.42
CA ILE A 57 5.34 -4.56 -9.54
C ILE A 57 5.94 -5.43 -8.44
N GLY A 58 5.19 -5.70 -7.38
CA GLY A 58 5.56 -6.63 -6.33
C GLY A 58 4.66 -6.48 -5.11
N THR A 59 5.06 -7.13 -4.02
CA THR A 59 4.36 -7.04 -2.74
C THR A 59 5.35 -6.64 -1.66
N ILE A 60 4.93 -5.80 -0.72
CA ILE A 60 5.66 -5.54 0.53
C ILE A 60 4.81 -6.00 1.70
N ILE A 61 5.44 -6.45 2.79
CA ILE A 61 4.77 -6.71 4.05
C ILE A 61 5.16 -5.59 5.01
N LYS A 62 4.17 -4.92 5.60
CA LYS A 62 4.39 -3.80 6.52
C LYS A 62 3.54 -3.93 7.77
N GLU A 63 4.11 -3.63 8.92
CA GLU A 63 3.32 -3.46 10.14
C GLU A 63 2.48 -2.18 10.00
N ILE A 64 1.17 -2.33 10.09
CA ILE A 64 0.21 -1.25 10.18
C ILE A 64 -0.37 -1.28 11.59
N ILE A 65 -0.18 -0.19 12.31
CA ILE A 65 -0.71 0.00 13.66
C ILE A 65 -1.92 0.92 13.54
N ILE A 66 -3.10 0.41 13.85
CA ILE A 66 -4.33 1.21 13.95
C ILE A 66 -4.47 1.63 15.42
N PRO A 67 -4.26 2.92 15.76
CA PRO A 67 -4.41 3.38 17.12
C PRO A 67 -5.87 3.33 17.56
N GLN A 68 -6.15 2.75 18.74
CA GLN A 68 -7.45 2.87 19.41
C GLN A 68 -7.28 3.50 20.79
N ARG A 69 -8.40 3.87 21.41
CA ARG A 69 -8.41 4.55 22.72
C ARG A 69 -7.83 3.73 23.88
N LYS A 70 -7.83 2.40 23.77
CA LYS A 70 -7.36 1.49 24.84
C LYS A 70 -6.17 0.65 24.39
N ASP A 71 -6.28 0.00 23.23
CA ASP A 71 -5.25 -0.91 22.70
C ASP A 71 -5.06 -0.73 21.20
N ASN A 72 -3.82 -0.82 20.73
CA ASN A 72 -3.55 -0.72 19.30
C ASN A 72 -3.85 -2.05 18.59
N ILE A 73 -4.48 -1.98 17.42
CA ILE A 73 -4.58 -3.13 16.52
C ILE A 73 -3.32 -3.13 15.65
N ARG A 74 -2.62 -4.26 15.59
CA ARG A 74 -1.42 -4.45 14.78
C ARG A 74 -1.69 -5.49 13.69
N LEU A 75 -1.41 -5.14 12.46
CA LEU A 75 -1.60 -6.00 11.29
C LEU A 75 -0.29 -6.03 10.49
N ASN A 76 0.04 -7.17 9.89
CA ASN A 76 1.15 -7.28 8.94
C ASN A 76 0.63 -7.65 7.54
N PRO A 77 -0.19 -6.80 6.89
CA PRO A 77 -0.76 -7.13 5.59
C PRO A 77 0.30 -7.19 4.50
N GLU A 78 0.02 -8.02 3.51
CA GLU A 78 0.60 -7.91 2.18
C GLU A 78 0.01 -6.69 1.47
N LEU A 79 0.86 -5.77 1.04
CA LEU A 79 0.50 -4.60 0.25
C LEU A 79 1.00 -4.81 -1.18
N VAL A 80 0.07 -4.98 -2.12
CA VAL A 80 0.39 -5.07 -3.54
C VAL A 80 0.78 -3.69 -4.05
N MET A 81 2.02 -3.56 -4.50
CA MET A 81 2.52 -2.31 -5.03
C MET A 81 2.08 -2.13 -6.48
N LEU A 82 1.44 -1.00 -6.75
CA LEU A 82 1.01 -0.58 -8.07
C LEU A 82 2.04 0.38 -8.68
N ASP A 83 2.36 0.16 -9.96
CA ASP A 83 3.12 1.14 -10.74
C ASP A 83 2.18 2.25 -11.21
N ASP A 84 2.19 3.36 -10.48
CA ASP A 84 1.37 4.54 -10.70
C ASP A 84 2.10 5.65 -11.49
N ALA A 85 3.21 5.32 -12.14
CA ALA A 85 3.92 6.21 -13.06
C ALA A 85 3.04 6.67 -14.23
N GLN A 86 2.07 5.85 -14.65
CA GLN A 86 1.18 6.15 -15.79
C GLN A 86 -0.13 6.84 -15.42
N LEU A 87 -0.42 7.04 -14.13
CA LEU A 87 -1.55 7.88 -13.72
C LEU A 87 -1.18 9.36 -13.93
N GLN A 88 -1.63 9.92 -15.05
CA GLN A 88 -1.75 11.36 -15.24
C GLN A 88 -3.14 11.80 -14.76
N GLY A 89 -3.23 12.69 -13.77
CA GLY A 89 -4.48 13.40 -13.46
C GLY A 89 -5.05 13.31 -12.05
N PHE A 90 -4.22 13.30 -10.99
CA PHE A 90 -4.65 13.65 -9.64
C PHE A 90 -3.63 14.57 -8.98
#